data_AF-A0A2S8YPC4-F1
#
_entry.id   AF-A0A2S8YPC4-F1
#
_cell.length_a   1.000
_cell.length_b   1.000
_cell.length_c   1.000
_cell.angle_alpha   90.00
_cell.angle_beta   90.00
_cell.angle_gamma   90.00
#
_symmetry.space_group_name_H-M   'P 1'
#
loop_
_entity.id
_entity.type
_entity.pdbx_description
1 polymer ?
#
loop_
_entity_poly.entity_id
_entity_poly.type
_entity_poly.pdbx_seq_one_letter_code
_entity_poly.pdbx_strand_id
1 'polypeptide(L)'
;METGVLSALLKVQSLMSKFEMQCQKREDDRQWRLIQLIIRVLLYPRHGLITSLFPKQPVSTDSQLFRYNLNLGPLISQAIRRRVAVLLTGLLFNYVEQADRPAAERYLESYDHRHHYFDNMYGLGRSANIFTPERGLQLLSQLLELSQDTESPYLRDFIAGFGSGRG
;
A
#
# COMPACT_ATOMS: atom_id res chain seq x y z
N MET A 1 -15.80 10.88 -9.44
CA MET A 1 -14.32 10.75 -9.31
C MET A 1 -13.73 11.75 -10.27
N GLU A 2 -12.87 12.65 -9.80
CA GLU A 2 -12.24 13.67 -10.65
C GLU A 2 -11.44 13.03 -11.80
N THR A 3 -11.36 13.69 -12.96
CA THR A 3 -10.70 13.17 -14.16
C THR A 3 -9.23 12.80 -13.91
N GLY A 4 -8.50 13.62 -13.14
CA GLY A 4 -7.09 13.35 -12.80
C GLY A 4 -6.90 12.11 -11.92
N VAL A 5 -7.82 11.83 -11.01
CA VAL A 5 -7.79 10.61 -10.17
C VAL A 5 -7.97 9.36 -11.03
N LEU A 6 -8.90 9.40 -11.99
CA LEU A 6 -9.12 8.29 -12.91
C LEU A 6 -7.90 8.05 -13.80
N SER A 7 -7.30 9.13 -14.33
CA SER A 7 -6.07 9.07 -15.12
C SER A 7 -4.93 8.42 -14.33
N ALA A 8 -4.66 8.91 -13.10
CA ALA A 8 -3.64 8.34 -12.22
C ALA A 8 -3.87 6.86 -11.94
N LEU A 9 -5.10 6.48 -11.56
CA LEU A 9 -5.44 5.08 -11.28
C LEU A 9 -5.20 4.17 -12.48
N LEU A 10 -5.63 4.56 -13.67
CA LEU A 10 -5.45 3.76 -14.89
C LEU A 10 -3.96 3.60 -15.25
N LYS A 11 -3.16 4.65 -15.11
CA LYS A 11 -1.71 4.60 -15.35
C LYS A 11 -1.02 3.64 -14.38
N VAL A 12 -1.32 3.76 -13.10
CA VAL A 12 -0.76 2.88 -12.06
C VAL A 12 -1.20 1.43 -12.29
N GLN A 13 -2.47 1.19 -12.59
CA GLN A 13 -2.97 -0.16 -12.90
C GLN A 13 -2.32 -0.75 -14.15
N SER A 14 -2.19 0.02 -15.23
CA SER A 14 -1.50 -0.42 -16.45
C SER A 14 -0.06 -0.83 -16.16
N LEU A 15 0.64 -0.06 -15.33
CA LEU A 15 2.02 -0.35 -14.95
C LEU A 15 2.13 -1.59 -14.05
N MET A 16 1.22 -1.77 -13.09
CA MET A 16 1.12 -3.00 -12.29
C MET A 16 0.89 -4.23 -13.18
N SER A 17 0.01 -4.13 -14.18
CA SER A 17 -0.22 -5.23 -15.14
C SER A 17 1.02 -5.54 -15.98
N LYS A 18 1.83 -4.54 -16.35
CA LYS A 18 3.11 -4.79 -17.04
C LYS A 18 4.07 -5.61 -16.18
N PHE A 19 4.24 -5.23 -14.91
CA PHE A 19 5.08 -6.00 -13.99
C PHE A 19 4.58 -7.42 -13.77
N GLU A 20 3.27 -7.60 -13.61
CA GLU A 20 2.67 -8.93 -13.49
C GLU A 20 2.98 -9.80 -14.73
N MET A 21 2.85 -9.24 -15.94
CA MET A 21 3.18 -9.94 -17.19
C MET A 21 4.67 -10.27 -17.32
N GLN A 22 5.57 -9.39 -16.85
CA GLN A 22 7.02 -9.65 -16.84
C GLN A 22 7.37 -10.81 -15.90
N CYS A 23 6.74 -10.88 -14.72
CA CYS A 23 6.92 -12.00 -13.79
C CYS A 23 6.50 -13.33 -14.42
N GLN A 24 5.42 -13.36 -15.19
CA GLN A 24 4.99 -14.56 -15.91
C GLN A 24 6.02 -15.05 -16.94
N LYS A 25 6.90 -14.15 -17.41
CA LYS A 25 8.02 -14.47 -18.32
C LYS A 25 9.30 -14.89 -17.61
N ARG A 26 9.27 -15.10 -16.28
CA ARG A 26 10.42 -15.43 -15.41
C ARG A 26 11.50 -14.33 -15.37
N GLU A 27 11.12 -13.08 -15.63
CA GLU A 27 11.96 -11.92 -15.32
C GLU A 27 11.98 -11.67 -13.80
N ASP A 28 12.89 -10.81 -13.32
CA ASP A 28 12.98 -10.43 -11.90
C ASP A 28 11.61 -9.94 -11.37
N ASP A 29 11.07 -10.65 -10.36
CA ASP A 29 9.75 -10.40 -9.79
C ASP A 29 9.77 -9.50 -8.55
N ARG A 30 10.94 -8.98 -8.16
CA ARG A 30 11.11 -8.22 -6.91
C ARG A 30 10.20 -7.00 -6.83
N GLN A 31 10.08 -6.22 -7.91
CA GLN A 31 9.20 -5.05 -7.94
C GLN A 31 7.72 -5.44 -7.79
N TRP A 32 7.29 -6.52 -8.46
CA TRP A 32 5.92 -7.01 -8.33
C TRP A 32 5.63 -7.51 -6.92
N ARG A 33 6.54 -8.26 -6.33
CA ARG A 33 6.44 -8.73 -4.94
C ARG A 33 6.40 -7.56 -3.95
N LEU A 34 7.16 -6.50 -4.19
CA LEU A 34 7.13 -5.29 -3.37
C LEU A 34 5.77 -4.59 -3.43
N ILE A 35 5.23 -4.40 -4.65
CA ILE A 35 3.90 -3.85 -4.87
C ILE A 35 2.84 -4.66 -4.13
N GLN A 36 2.87 -5.99 -4.28
CA GLN A 36 1.95 -6.88 -3.58
C GLN A 36 2.08 -6.77 -2.06
N LEU A 37 3.30 -6.73 -1.53
CA LEU A 37 3.56 -6.63 -0.10
C LEU A 37 2.99 -5.34 0.48
N ILE A 38 3.23 -4.19 -0.17
CA ILE A 38 2.69 -2.88 0.25
C ILE A 38 1.16 -2.91 0.25
N ILE A 39 0.53 -3.39 -0.83
CA ILE A 39 -0.94 -3.47 -0.91
C ILE A 39 -1.51 -4.38 0.18
N ARG A 40 -0.88 -5.52 0.47
CA ARG A 40 -1.29 -6.45 1.54
C ARG A 40 -1.20 -5.82 2.93
N VAL A 41 -0.13 -5.06 3.20
CA VAL A 41 0.05 -4.32 4.45
C VAL A 41 -1.04 -3.26 4.61
N LEU A 42 -1.25 -2.43 3.59
CA LEU A 42 -2.23 -1.35 3.62
C LEU A 42 -3.67 -1.87 3.79
N LEU A 43 -3.98 -3.01 3.18
CA LEU A 43 -5.31 -3.65 3.20
C LEU A 43 -5.42 -4.77 4.23
N TYR A 44 -4.53 -4.84 5.23
CA TYR A 44 -4.62 -5.89 6.23
C TYR A 44 -6.02 -5.91 6.87
N PRO A 45 -6.68 -7.09 7.00
CA PRO A 45 -8.04 -7.17 7.52
C PRO A 45 -8.18 -6.55 8.90
N ARG A 46 -9.29 -5.84 9.13
CA ARG A 46 -9.68 -5.13 10.37
C ARG A 46 -8.74 -3.99 10.84
N HIS A 47 -7.44 -4.09 10.62
CA HIS A 47 -6.45 -3.21 11.25
C HIS A 47 -5.58 -2.44 10.26
N GLY A 48 -5.49 -2.86 8.99
CA GLY A 48 -4.67 -2.17 7.99
C GLY A 48 -5.07 -0.71 7.85
N LEU A 49 -4.09 0.15 7.54
CA LEU A 49 -4.27 1.60 7.47
C LEU A 49 -5.46 2.00 6.60
N ILE A 50 -5.59 1.43 5.41
CA ILE A 50 -6.73 1.75 4.54
C ILE A 50 -8.01 1.11 5.07
N THR A 51 -7.94 -0.03 5.74
CA THR A 51 -9.12 -0.65 6.35
C THR A 51 -9.70 0.22 7.47
N SER A 52 -8.86 0.92 8.24
CA SER A 52 -9.30 1.78 9.36
C SER A 52 -9.98 3.08 8.90
N LEU A 53 -9.69 3.56 7.69
CA LEU A 53 -10.32 4.75 7.09
C LEU A 53 -11.81 4.56 6.74
N PHE A 54 -12.32 3.32 6.79
CA PHE A 54 -13.69 3.00 6.40
C PHE A 54 -14.44 2.31 7.55
N PRO A 55 -15.78 2.32 7.52
CA PRO A 55 -16.58 1.60 8.51
C PRO A 55 -16.15 0.12 8.63
N LYS A 56 -16.07 -0.36 9.87
CA LYS A 56 -15.67 -1.75 10.16
C LYS A 56 -16.64 -2.71 9.47
N GLN A 57 -16.09 -3.64 8.70
CA GLN A 57 -16.87 -4.72 8.10
C GLN A 57 -16.82 -5.95 9.01
N PRO A 58 -17.92 -6.70 9.12
CA PRO A 58 -17.89 -8.01 9.75
C PRO A 58 -17.06 -8.95 8.89
N VAL A 59 -15.80 -9.15 9.25
CA VAL A 59 -14.92 -10.16 8.66
C VAL A 59 -14.65 -11.19 9.73
N SER A 60 -15.03 -12.45 9.50
CA SER A 60 -14.68 -13.57 10.38
C SER A 60 -13.20 -13.92 10.20
N THR A 61 -12.31 -13.16 10.85
CA THR A 61 -10.86 -13.47 10.88
C THR A 61 -10.44 -14.20 12.16
N ASP A 62 -11.39 -14.53 13.03
CA ASP A 62 -11.14 -15.06 14.37
C ASP A 62 -10.69 -16.52 14.28
N SER A 63 -9.42 -16.75 13.89
CA SER A 63 -8.56 -17.95 14.15
C SER A 63 -7.46 -18.19 13.10
N GLN A 64 -7.40 -17.48 11.98
CA GLN A 64 -6.50 -17.85 10.87
C GLN A 64 -5.08 -17.26 10.97
N LEU A 65 -4.09 -18.05 10.54
CA LEU A 65 -2.66 -17.74 10.57
C LEU A 65 -2.35 -16.37 9.93
N PHE A 66 -1.46 -15.58 10.53
CA PHE A 66 -1.04 -14.25 10.06
C PHE A 66 -0.84 -14.14 8.53
N ARG A 67 -0.15 -15.12 7.92
CA ARG A 67 0.11 -15.17 6.47
C ARG A 67 -1.16 -15.27 5.64
N TYR A 68 -2.17 -16.00 6.13
CA TYR A 68 -3.46 -16.09 5.45
C TYR A 68 -4.14 -14.72 5.42
N ASN A 69 -4.25 -14.06 6.59
CA ASN A 69 -4.88 -12.74 6.71
C ASN A 69 -4.15 -11.68 5.85
N LEU A 70 -2.82 -11.73 5.80
CA LEU A 70 -2.02 -10.84 4.98
C LEU A 70 -2.36 -10.96 3.48
N ASN A 71 -2.61 -12.17 2.99
CA ASN A 71 -3.01 -12.40 1.60
C ASN A 71 -4.50 -12.17 1.36
N LEU A 72 -5.35 -12.35 2.38
CA LEU A 72 -6.79 -12.21 2.28
C LEU A 72 -7.23 -10.76 2.10
N GLY A 73 -6.55 -9.82 2.76
CA GLY A 73 -6.92 -8.39 2.77
C GLY A 73 -7.27 -7.81 1.40
N PRO A 74 -6.39 -7.91 0.39
CA PRO A 74 -6.67 -7.45 -0.97
C PRO A 74 -7.82 -8.19 -1.67
N LEU A 75 -8.13 -9.42 -1.29
CA LEU A 75 -9.17 -10.23 -1.93
C LEU A 75 -10.57 -9.85 -1.43
N ILE A 76 -10.71 -9.64 -0.12
CA ILE A 76 -12.01 -9.35 0.52
C ILE A 76 -12.34 -7.85 0.59
N SER A 77 -11.36 -6.99 0.31
CA SER A 77 -11.53 -5.54 0.38
C SER A 77 -12.47 -5.02 -0.72
N GLN A 78 -13.36 -4.11 -0.35
CA GLN A 78 -14.21 -3.40 -1.30
C GLN A 78 -13.38 -2.70 -2.40
N ALA A 79 -13.98 -2.53 -3.57
CA ALA A 79 -13.33 -1.89 -4.72
C ALA A 79 -12.72 -0.52 -4.38
N ILE A 80 -13.38 0.27 -3.53
CA ILE A 80 -12.90 1.59 -3.13
C ILE A 80 -11.59 1.52 -2.33
N ARG A 81 -11.50 0.62 -1.34
CA ARG A 81 -10.28 0.41 -0.54
C ARG A 81 -9.11 -0.04 -1.42
N ARG A 82 -9.39 -0.96 -2.35
CA ARG A 82 -8.40 -1.43 -3.31
C ARG A 82 -7.89 -0.31 -4.22
N ARG A 83 -8.78 0.59 -4.69
CA ARG A 83 -8.37 1.77 -5.47
C ARG A 83 -7.48 2.72 -4.67
N VAL A 84 -7.84 3.01 -3.41
CA VAL A 84 -7.01 3.82 -2.51
C VAL A 84 -5.62 3.17 -2.34
N ALA A 85 -5.56 1.85 -2.11
CA ALA A 85 -4.30 1.12 -1.94
C ALA A 85 -3.43 1.14 -3.20
N VAL A 86 -4.05 0.97 -4.37
CA VAL A 86 -3.36 1.04 -5.66
C VAL A 86 -2.80 2.45 -5.90
N LEU A 87 -3.62 3.48 -5.68
CA LEU A 87 -3.20 4.86 -5.89
C LEU A 87 -2.06 5.27 -4.94
N LEU A 88 -2.18 4.91 -3.67
CA LEU A 88 -1.15 5.17 -2.67
C LEU A 88 0.17 4.45 -3.01
N THR A 89 0.08 3.19 -3.42
CA THR A 89 1.24 2.46 -3.95
C THR A 89 1.84 3.19 -5.16
N GLY A 90 1.02 3.69 -6.09
CA GLY A 90 1.49 4.49 -7.21
C GLY A 90 2.27 5.74 -6.79
N LEU A 91 1.83 6.45 -5.75
CA LEU A 91 2.54 7.62 -5.20
C LEU A 91 3.86 7.21 -4.53
N LEU A 92 3.87 6.13 -3.76
CA LEU A 92 5.08 5.60 -3.12
C LEU A 92 6.17 5.27 -4.13
N PHE A 93 5.81 4.73 -5.29
CA PHE A 93 6.74 4.45 -6.37
C PHE A 93 6.99 5.63 -7.32
N ASN A 94 6.39 6.79 -7.05
CA ASN A 94 6.47 7.97 -7.92
C ASN A 94 5.98 7.72 -9.37
N TYR A 95 5.00 6.83 -9.54
CA TYR A 95 4.40 6.51 -10.85
C TYR A 95 3.23 7.42 -11.24
N VAL A 96 2.73 8.23 -10.30
CA VAL A 96 1.71 9.24 -10.60
C VAL A 96 2.41 10.48 -11.15
N GLU A 97 2.05 10.85 -12.38
CA GLU A 97 2.57 12.04 -13.04
C GLU A 97 2.23 13.32 -12.26
N GLN A 98 3.11 14.33 -12.35
CA GLN A 98 2.96 15.60 -11.63
C GLN A 98 1.63 16.32 -11.95
N ALA A 99 1.10 16.16 -13.16
CA ALA A 99 -0.18 16.76 -13.54
C ALA A 99 -1.38 16.12 -12.81
N ASP A 100 -1.32 14.81 -12.53
CA ASP A 100 -2.41 14.05 -11.89
C ASP A 100 -2.24 13.96 -10.35
N ARG A 101 -1.03 14.21 -9.84
CA ARG A 101 -0.67 14.05 -8.43
C ARG A 101 -1.53 14.88 -7.46
N PRO A 102 -1.78 16.20 -7.68
CA PRO A 102 -2.62 16.97 -6.76
C PRO A 102 -4.07 16.46 -6.67
N ALA A 103 -4.60 15.88 -7.75
CA ALA A 103 -5.92 15.27 -7.74
C ALA A 103 -5.90 13.94 -6.97
N ALA A 104 -4.85 13.14 -7.13
CA ALA A 104 -4.65 11.90 -6.39
C ALA A 104 -4.50 12.13 -4.89
N GLU A 105 -3.70 13.11 -4.47
CA GLU A 105 -3.48 13.46 -3.06
C GLU A 105 -4.77 13.96 -2.41
N ARG A 106 -5.47 14.92 -3.03
CA ARG A 106 -6.79 15.40 -2.53
C ARG A 106 -7.82 14.27 -2.42
N TYR A 107 -7.79 13.32 -3.35
CA TYR A 107 -8.68 12.16 -3.29
C TYR A 107 -8.36 11.24 -2.10
N LEU A 108 -7.08 11.01 -1.79
CA LEU A 108 -6.67 10.24 -0.62
C LEU A 108 -7.01 10.96 0.69
N GLU A 109 -6.72 12.25 0.78
CA GLU A 109 -7.05 13.11 1.92
C GLU A 109 -8.55 13.11 2.25
N SER A 110 -9.41 12.98 1.23
CA SER A 110 -10.86 12.90 1.42
C SER A 110 -11.32 11.71 2.29
N TYR A 111 -10.47 10.69 2.46
CA TYR A 111 -10.73 9.53 3.32
C TYR A 111 -10.03 9.64 4.68
N ASP A 112 -9.13 10.61 4.87
CA ASP A 112 -8.17 10.66 5.98
C ASP A 112 -8.31 11.91 6.87
N HIS A 113 -9.45 12.59 6.78
CA HIS A 113 -9.73 13.84 7.49
C HIS A 113 -9.53 13.83 9.02
N ARG A 114 -9.40 12.65 9.64
CA ARG A 114 -9.26 12.50 11.10
C ARG A 114 -7.91 11.96 11.55
N HIS A 115 -7.16 11.31 10.66
CA HIS A 115 -5.97 10.57 11.07
C HIS A 115 -4.67 11.19 10.55
N HIS A 116 -4.74 12.02 9.51
CA HIS A 116 -3.58 12.73 8.97
C HIS A 116 -2.42 11.77 8.60
N TYR A 117 -2.77 10.55 8.18
CA TYR A 117 -1.83 9.55 7.72
C TYR A 117 -1.10 9.99 6.44
N PHE A 118 -1.73 10.82 5.61
CA PHE A 118 -1.18 11.25 4.32
C PHE A 118 -0.35 12.55 4.38
N ASP A 119 -0.12 13.14 5.56
CA ASP A 119 0.67 14.38 5.70
C ASP A 119 2.12 14.24 5.21
N ASN A 120 2.74 13.06 5.41
CA ASN A 120 4.04 12.71 4.85
C ASN A 120 4.25 11.19 4.80
N MET A 121 5.14 10.74 3.90
CA MET A 121 5.36 9.32 3.65
C MET A 121 5.96 8.57 4.85
N TYR A 122 6.76 9.25 5.67
CA TYR A 122 7.30 8.68 6.90
C TYR A 122 6.21 8.38 7.93
N GLY A 123 5.31 9.34 8.18
CA GLY A 123 4.16 9.19 9.06
C GLY A 123 3.20 8.11 8.57
N LEU A 124 2.99 8.05 7.26
CA LEU A 124 2.23 6.98 6.60
C LEU A 124 2.84 5.60 6.88
N GLY A 125 4.15 5.48 6.66
CA GLY A 125 4.91 4.25 6.93
C GLY A 125 4.79 3.80 8.37
N ARG A 126 4.99 4.73 9.31
CA ARG A 126 4.86 4.47 10.75
C ARG A 126 3.46 3.97 11.11
N SER A 127 2.43 4.58 10.53
CA SER A 127 1.03 4.24 10.79
C SER A 127 0.60 2.93 10.13
N ALA A 128 1.29 2.50 9.06
CA ALA A 128 1.05 1.24 8.39
C ALA A 128 1.63 0.03 9.15
N ASN A 129 2.58 0.22 10.06
CA ASN A 129 3.13 -0.85 10.89
C ASN A 129 2.27 -1.07 12.15
N ILE A 130 1.16 -1.77 11.95
CA ILE A 130 0.16 -2.14 12.96
C ILE A 130 0.36 -3.55 13.54
N PHE A 131 1.48 -4.19 13.22
CA PHE A 131 1.71 -5.61 13.50
C PHE A 131 2.51 -5.78 14.78
N THR A 132 2.42 -6.94 15.42
CA THR A 132 3.30 -7.27 16.55
C THR A 132 4.76 -7.07 16.16
N PRO A 133 5.66 -6.71 17.10
CA PRO A 133 7.06 -6.41 16.80
C PRO A 133 7.75 -7.46 15.92
N GLU A 134 7.50 -8.75 16.16
CA GLU A 134 8.10 -9.84 15.39
C GLU A 134 7.62 -9.85 13.94
N ARG A 135 6.32 -9.59 13.71
CA ARG A 135 5.73 -9.55 12.37
C ARG A 135 6.07 -8.27 11.63
N GLY A 136 6.09 -7.13 12.34
CA GLY A 136 6.55 -5.85 11.81
C GLY A 136 7.99 -5.94 11.32
N LEU A 137 8.90 -6.52 12.11
CA LEU A 137 10.29 -6.76 11.72
C LEU A 137 10.41 -7.70 10.52
N GLN A 138 9.65 -8.80 10.48
CA GLN A 138 9.63 -9.71 9.33
C GLN A 138 9.17 -9.04 8.03
N LEU A 139 8.18 -8.16 8.09
CA LEU A 139 7.70 -7.39 6.94
C LEU A 139 8.69 -6.31 6.55
N LEU A 140 9.30 -5.62 7.52
CA LEU A 140 10.34 -4.61 7.27
C LEU A 140 11.53 -5.21 6.52
N SER A 141 12.03 -6.37 6.94
CA SER A 141 13.13 -7.03 6.24
C SER A 141 12.78 -7.35 4.79
N GLN A 142 11.55 -7.80 4.53
CA GLN A 142 11.09 -8.05 3.15
C GLN A 142 10.94 -6.75 2.35
N LEU A 143 10.45 -5.66 2.96
CA LEU A 143 10.37 -4.36 2.30
C LEU A 143 11.76 -3.87 1.88
N LEU A 144 12.74 -3.94 2.80
CA LEU A 144 14.13 -3.54 2.56
C LEU A 144 14.80 -4.40 1.48
N GLU A 145 14.61 -5.72 1.53
CA GLU A 145 15.16 -6.66 0.55
C GLU A 145 14.60 -6.39 -0.85
N LEU A 146 13.28 -6.17 -0.96
CA LEU A 146 12.61 -5.99 -2.23
C LEU A 146 12.78 -4.57 -2.79
N SER A 147 13.09 -3.57 -1.97
CA SER A 147 13.23 -2.16 -2.39
C SER A 147 14.63 -1.76 -2.87
N GLN A 148 15.63 -2.66 -2.82
CA GLN A 148 17.04 -2.30 -3.07
C GLN A 148 17.27 -1.58 -4.41
N ASP A 149 16.56 -2.01 -5.45
CA ASP A 149 16.71 -1.48 -6.81
C ASP A 149 15.61 -0.48 -7.20
N THR A 150 14.82 -0.01 -6.22
CA THR A 150 13.73 0.95 -6.45
C THR A 150 14.13 2.36 -6.04
N GLU A 151 14.33 3.22 -7.03
CA GLU A 151 14.66 4.63 -6.82
C GLU A 151 13.39 5.47 -6.61
N SER A 152 12.87 5.49 -5.38
CA SER A 152 11.83 6.45 -4.98
C SER A 152 12.09 7.01 -3.59
N PRO A 153 12.22 8.35 -3.43
CA PRO A 153 12.36 8.96 -2.11
C PRO A 153 11.11 8.73 -1.25
N TYR A 154 9.92 8.73 -1.85
CA TYR A 154 8.67 8.48 -1.14
C TYR A 154 8.60 7.06 -0.55
N LEU A 155 9.06 6.06 -1.30
CA LEU A 155 9.15 4.68 -0.83
C LEU A 155 10.19 4.55 0.29
N ARG A 156 11.34 5.21 0.14
CA ARG A 156 12.40 5.21 1.15
C ARG A 156 11.90 5.76 2.48
N ASP A 157 11.23 6.91 2.44
CA ASP A 157 10.66 7.55 3.63
C ASP A 157 9.57 6.69 4.27
N PHE A 158 8.72 6.06 3.46
CA PHE A 158 7.73 5.10 3.93
C PHE A 158 8.37 3.91 4.65
N ILE A 159 9.39 3.27 4.08
CA ILE A 159 10.07 2.12 4.70
C ILE A 159 10.77 2.54 6.00
N ALA A 160 11.42 3.70 6.01
CA ALA A 160 12.04 4.26 7.22
C ALA A 160 10.99 4.51 8.31
N GLY A 161 9.84 5.08 7.95
CA GLY A 161 8.70 5.25 8.84
C GLY A 161 8.17 3.92 9.37
N PHE A 162 8.01 2.93 8.49
CA PHE A 162 7.52 1.59 8.84
C PHE A 162 8.42 0.92 9.89
N GLY A 163 9.74 1.04 9.75
CA GLY A 163 10.70 0.52 10.73
C GLY A 163 10.75 1.27 12.06
N SER A 164 10.24 2.51 12.10
CA SER A 164 10.10 3.29 13.34
C SER A 164 8.81 2.99 14.12
N GLY A 165 7.83 2.33 13.48
CA GLY A 165 6.59 1.92 14.11
C GLY A 165 6.84 0.92 15.23
N ARG A 166 6.42 1.27 16.44
CA ARG A 166 6.33 0.32 17.56
C ARG A 166 5.01 -0.41 17.40
N GLY A 167 5.08 -1.71 17.09
CA GLY A 167 3.92 -2.59 17.03
C GLY A 167 3.05 -2.55 18.27
#